data_AF-A0A9W8MT83-F1
#
_entry.id   AF-A0A9W8MT83-F1
#
_cell.length_a   1.000
_cell.length_b   1.000
_cell.length_c   1.000
_cell.angle_alpha   90.00
_cell.angle_beta   90.00
_cell.angle_gamma   90.00
#
_symmetry.space_group_name_H-M   'P 1'
#
loop_
_entity.id
_entity.type
_entity.pdbx_description
1 polymer ?
#
loop_
_entity_poly.entity_id
_entity_poly.type
_entity_poly.pdbx_seq_one_letter_code
_entity_poly.pdbx_strand_id
1 'polypeptide(L)'
;MEAFTLGVAVSFYKGDIVLKALLITLGVFIGLTLFTFQSKYDFSGMGPFLFGALMALVMTSFIGIFFPFGRTFDLVYASFGCLLFSGYIVYDTYTINKRLSPDEYIMGAISLYLDFINLFLNILRLLNNMQER
;
A
#
# COMPACT_ATOMS: atom_id res chain seq x y z
N MET A 1 -11.21 6.67 13.01
CA MET A 1 -10.48 5.68 13.84
C MET A 1 -9.15 5.31 13.20
N GLU A 2 -9.09 5.07 11.89
CA GLU A 2 -7.84 4.68 11.21
C GLU A 2 -6.70 5.72 11.30
N ALA A 3 -7.00 7.01 11.17
CA ALA A 3 -5.98 8.06 11.32
C ALA A 3 -5.33 8.05 12.72
N PHE A 4 -6.08 7.69 13.76
CA PHE A 4 -5.55 7.58 15.12
C PHE A 4 -4.63 6.36 15.25
N THR A 5 -5.04 5.19 14.74
CA THR A 5 -4.19 3.99 14.76
C THR A 5 -2.93 4.17 13.92
N LEU A 6 -3.02 4.88 12.79
CA LEU A 6 -1.87 5.24 11.98
C LEU A 6 -0.93 6.18 12.75
N GLY A 7 -1.46 7.20 13.42
CA GLY A 7 -0.66 8.10 14.25
C GLY A 7 0.09 7.37 15.37
N VAL A 8 -0.57 6.42 16.04
CA VAL A 8 0.08 5.56 17.03
C VAL A 8 1.17 4.70 16.41
N ALA A 9 0.91 4.04 15.27
CA ALA A 9 1.90 3.22 14.57
C ALA A 9 3.14 4.03 14.15
N VAL A 10 2.94 5.24 13.63
CA VAL A 10 4.02 6.11 13.16
C VAL A 10 4.84 6.69 14.31
N SER A 11 4.27 6.82 15.52
CA SER A 11 4.98 7.36 16.68
C SER A 11 6.19 6.54 17.14
N PHE A 12 6.27 5.26 16.72
CA PHE A 12 7.42 4.39 16.95
C PHE A 12 8.59 4.60 15.99
N TYR A 13 8.43 5.44 14.96
CA TYR A 13 9.44 5.70 13.94
C TYR A 13 10.06 7.09 14.10
N LYS A 14 11.33 7.25 13.67
CA LYS A 14 11.98 8.57 13.65
C LYS A 14 11.32 9.49 12.62
N GLY A 15 11.11 10.74 12.98
CA GLY A 15 10.40 11.72 12.14
C GLY A 15 11.02 11.94 10.74
N ASP A 16 12.34 11.82 10.61
CA ASP A 16 13.01 11.92 9.31
C ASP A 16 12.66 10.76 8.37
N ILE A 17 12.49 9.55 8.92
CA ILE A 17 12.09 8.34 8.19
C ILE A 17 10.64 8.46 7.74
N VAL A 18 9.78 8.94 8.64
CA VAL A 18 8.36 9.19 8.36
C VAL A 18 8.19 10.16 7.20
N LEU A 19 8.91 11.28 7.22
CA LEU A 19 8.84 12.27 6.14
C LEU A 19 9.33 11.69 4.80
N LYS A 20 10.46 10.96 4.79
CA LYS A 20 10.97 10.30 3.59
C LYS A 20 9.96 9.29 3.02
N ALA A 21 9.38 8.46 3.89
CA ALA A 21 8.38 7.47 3.49
C ALA A 21 7.15 8.15 2.87
N LEU A 22 6.66 9.23 3.47
CA LEU A 22 5.52 9.98 2.96
C LEU A 22 5.79 10.58 1.58
N LEU A 23 6.96 11.20 1.39
CA LEU A 23 7.33 11.80 0.10
C LEU A 23 7.45 10.76 -1.01
N ILE A 24 8.05 9.60 -0.71
CA ILE A 24 8.14 8.49 -1.67
C ILE A 24 6.73 7.97 -2.00
N THR A 25 5.88 7.77 -0.98
CA THR A 25 4.51 7.29 -1.16
C THR A 25 3.71 8.25 -2.05
N LEU A 26 3.77 9.56 -1.79
CA LEU A 26 3.12 10.57 -2.61
C LEU A 26 3.60 10.54 -4.06
N GLY A 27 4.92 10.45 -4.27
CA GLY A 27 5.50 10.36 -5.61
C GLY A 27 5.01 9.12 -6.38
N VAL A 28 5.02 7.95 -5.72
CA VAL A 28 4.55 6.69 -6.32
C VAL A 28 3.04 6.76 -6.60
N PHE A 29 2.23 7.18 -5.62
CA PHE A 29 0.78 7.26 -5.76
C PHE A 29 0.37 8.20 -6.89
N ILE A 30 0.91 9.43 -6.91
CA ILE A 30 0.62 10.41 -7.97
C ILE A 30 1.08 9.88 -9.32
N GLY A 31 2.31 9.34 -9.40
CA GLY A 31 2.86 8.78 -10.63
C GLY A 31 2.00 7.67 -11.22
N LEU A 32 1.60 6.69 -10.39
CA LEU A 32 0.77 5.57 -10.82
C LEU A 32 -0.67 5.99 -11.16
N THR A 33 -1.24 6.92 -10.40
CA THR A 33 -2.58 7.45 -10.68
C THR A 33 -2.60 8.17 -12.03
N LEU A 34 -1.64 9.07 -12.27
CA LEU A 34 -1.51 9.78 -13.56
C LEU A 34 -1.22 8.84 -14.72
N PHE A 35 -0.36 7.83 -14.50
CA PHE A 35 -0.12 6.78 -15.49
C PHE A 35 -1.42 6.06 -15.85
N THR A 36 -2.21 5.67 -14.85
CA THR A 36 -3.46 4.94 -15.05
C THR A 36 -4.51 5.77 -15.79
N PHE A 37 -4.62 7.07 -15.49
CA PHE A 37 -5.53 7.96 -16.21
C PHE A 37 -5.18 8.15 -17.68
N GLN A 38 -3.88 8.14 -18.02
CA GLN A 38 -3.40 8.29 -19.39
C GLN A 38 -3.32 6.96 -20.15
N SER A 39 -3.26 5.85 -19.43
CA SER A 39 -3.12 4.51 -20.01
C SER A 39 -4.38 4.08 -20.74
N LYS A 40 -4.19 3.38 -21.86
CA LYS A 40 -5.26 2.72 -22.63
C LYS A 40 -5.40 1.23 -22.29
N TYR A 41 -4.59 0.74 -21.37
CA TYR A 41 -4.59 -0.67 -20.97
C TYR A 41 -5.82 -0.99 -20.12
N ASP A 42 -6.35 -2.22 -20.25
CA ASP A 42 -7.43 -2.72 -19.42
C ASP A 42 -6.85 -3.45 -18.20
N PHE A 43 -6.92 -2.82 -17.03
CA PHE A 43 -6.40 -3.37 -15.78
C PHE A 43 -7.39 -4.27 -15.04
N SER A 44 -8.60 -4.50 -15.56
CA SER A 44 -9.64 -5.27 -14.86
C SER A 44 -9.26 -6.73 -14.55
N GLY A 45 -8.35 -7.31 -15.33
CA GLY A 45 -7.84 -8.66 -15.08
C GLY A 45 -6.96 -8.81 -13.84
N MET A 46 -6.52 -7.72 -13.22
CA MET A 46 -5.62 -7.77 -12.07
C MET A 46 -6.31 -8.19 -10.76
N GLY A 47 -7.63 -8.00 -10.65
CA GLY A 47 -8.39 -8.19 -9.40
C GLY A 47 -8.14 -9.53 -8.68
N PRO A 48 -8.29 -10.69 -9.33
CA PRO A 48 -8.08 -11.99 -8.68
C PRO A 48 -6.65 -12.19 -8.16
N PHE A 49 -5.65 -11.73 -8.90
CA PHE A 49 -4.24 -11.84 -8.50
C PHE A 49 -3.93 -10.94 -7.30
N LEU A 50 -4.39 -9.69 -7.35
CA LEU A 50 -4.24 -8.73 -6.26
C LEU A 50 -4.92 -9.23 -4.99
N PHE A 51 -6.13 -9.78 -5.11
CA PHE A 51 -6.86 -10.36 -3.99
C PHE A 51 -6.11 -11.56 -3.37
N GLY A 52 -5.63 -12.49 -4.19
CA GLY A 52 -4.85 -13.64 -3.72
C GLY A 52 -3.55 -13.22 -3.00
N ALA A 53 -2.83 -12.24 -3.55
CA ALA A 53 -1.61 -11.71 -2.94
C ALA A 53 -1.89 -10.94 -1.63
N LEU A 54 -3.00 -10.22 -1.55
CA LEU A 54 -3.44 -9.55 -0.32
C LEU A 54 -3.74 -10.58 0.77
N MET A 55 -4.48 -11.63 0.43
CA MET A 55 -4.76 -12.74 1.36
C MET A 55 -3.47 -13.38 1.88
N ALA A 56 -2.46 -13.58 1.03
CA ALA A 56 -1.17 -14.10 1.44
C ALA A 56 -0.44 -13.15 2.43
N LEU A 57 -0.43 -11.84 2.18
CA LEU A 57 0.14 -10.85 3.11
C LEU A 57 -0.59 -10.85 4.45
N VAL A 58 -1.93 -10.85 4.43
CA VAL A 58 -2.76 -10.86 5.65
C VAL A 58 -2.47 -12.12 6.48
N MET A 59 -2.49 -13.31 5.88
CA MET A 59 -2.18 -14.55 6.59
C MET A 59 -0.75 -14.57 7.14
N THR A 60 0.22 -14.06 6.37
CA THR A 60 1.61 -13.94 6.82
C THR A 60 1.74 -13.01 8.02
N SER A 61 1.10 -11.84 7.98
CA SER A 61 1.11 -10.90 9.12
C SER A 61 0.44 -11.49 10.36
N PHE A 62 -0.65 -12.24 10.20
CA PHE A 62 -1.33 -12.91 11.31
C PHE A 62 -0.43 -13.95 11.99
N ILE A 63 0.28 -14.77 11.20
CA ILE A 63 1.28 -15.72 11.73
C ILE A 63 2.43 -14.98 12.42
N GLY A 64 2.88 -13.87 11.84
CA GLY A 64 3.96 -13.03 12.37
C GLY A 64 3.72 -12.46 13.77
N ILE A 65 2.45 -12.35 14.20
CA ILE A 65 2.09 -11.93 15.57
C ILE A 65 2.54 -12.97 16.60
N PHE A 66 2.40 -14.26 16.27
CA PHE A 66 2.78 -15.36 17.17
C PHE A 66 4.21 -15.83 16.96
N PHE A 67 4.70 -15.73 15.73
CA PHE A 67 6.03 -16.19 15.32
C PHE A 67 6.78 -15.06 14.60
N PRO A 68 7.50 -14.20 15.34
CA PRO A 68 8.24 -13.09 14.75
C PRO A 68 9.27 -13.59 13.73
N PHE A 69 9.26 -12.99 12.54
CA PHE A 69 10.22 -13.29 11.50
C PHE A 69 11.52 -12.48 11.67
N GLY A 70 12.59 -12.90 11.01
CA GLY A 70 13.85 -12.16 11.02
C GLY A 70 13.83 -10.93 10.10
N ARG A 71 14.74 -9.98 10.32
CA ARG A 71 14.85 -8.71 9.57
C ARG A 71 14.86 -8.87 8.04
N THR A 72 15.56 -9.88 7.52
CA THR A 72 15.59 -10.14 6.06
C THR A 72 14.21 -10.46 5.52
N PHE A 73 13.42 -11.23 6.27
CA PHE A 73 12.04 -11.54 5.89
C PHE A 73 11.18 -10.28 5.94
N ASP A 74 11.32 -9.44 6.95
CA ASP A 74 10.58 -8.17 7.04
C ASP A 74 10.85 -7.23 5.86
N LEU A 75 12.11 -7.17 5.40
CA LEU A 75 12.48 -6.41 4.20
C LEU A 75 11.81 -6.97 2.93
N VAL A 76 11.81 -8.30 2.77
CA VAL A 76 11.16 -8.95 1.62
C VAL A 76 9.65 -8.76 1.67
N TYR A 77 9.04 -8.96 2.84
CA TYR A 77 7.62 -8.76 3.10
C TYR A 77 7.20 -7.32 2.76
N ALA A 78 7.95 -6.32 3.25
CA ALA A 78 7.63 -4.93 3.02
C ALA A 78 7.83 -4.54 1.55
N SER A 79 8.87 -5.05 0.89
CA SER A 79 9.10 -4.86 -0.56
C SER A 79 7.95 -5.42 -1.39
N PHE A 80 7.49 -6.63 -1.06
CA PHE A 80 6.34 -7.25 -1.72
C PHE A 80 5.05 -6.46 -1.46
N GLY A 81 4.84 -6.00 -0.23
CA GLY A 81 3.73 -5.10 0.12
C GLY A 81 3.73 -3.83 -0.74
N CYS A 82 4.88 -3.16 -0.89
CA CYS A 82 4.98 -1.99 -1.76
C CYS A 82 4.56 -2.27 -3.20
N LEU A 83 5.01 -3.38 -3.78
CA LEU A 83 4.61 -3.77 -5.14
C LEU A 83 3.11 -4.08 -5.22
N LEU A 84 2.57 -4.79 -4.23
CA LEU A 84 1.16 -5.16 -4.21
C LEU A 84 0.25 -3.93 -4.14
N PHE A 85 0.48 -3.04 -3.17
CA PHE A 85 -0.34 -1.85 -3.01
C PHE A 85 -0.14 -0.84 -4.15
N SER A 86 1.04 -0.82 -4.78
CA SER A 86 1.23 -0.12 -6.06
C SER A 86 0.33 -0.69 -7.17
N GLY A 87 0.19 -2.02 -7.23
CA GLY A 87 -0.73 -2.68 -8.15
C GLY A 87 -2.21 -2.36 -7.87
N TYR A 88 -2.60 -2.33 -6.59
CA TYR A 88 -3.95 -1.90 -6.19
C TYR A 88 -4.23 -0.44 -6.57
N ILE A 89 -3.29 0.49 -6.36
CA ILE A 89 -3.47 1.90 -6.78
C ILE A 89 -3.83 1.97 -8.28
N VAL A 90 -3.13 1.22 -9.13
CA VAL A 90 -3.43 1.16 -10.57
C VAL A 90 -4.83 0.57 -10.82
N TYR A 91 -5.15 -0.55 -10.17
CA TYR A 91 -6.42 -1.23 -10.34
C TYR A 91 -7.62 -0.41 -9.87
N ASP A 92 -7.54 0.20 -8.68
CA ASP A 92 -8.61 0.99 -8.09
C ASP A 92 -8.78 2.33 -8.80
N THR A 93 -7.68 2.99 -9.17
CA THR A 93 -7.73 4.20 -10.02
C THR A 93 -8.43 3.90 -11.35
N TYR A 94 -8.10 2.77 -11.98
CA TYR A 94 -8.74 2.35 -13.22
C TYR A 94 -10.24 2.08 -13.02
N THR A 95 -10.60 1.37 -11.95
CA THR A 95 -11.98 0.99 -11.63
C THR A 95 -12.84 2.24 -11.36
N ILE A 96 -12.32 3.21 -10.61
CA ILE A 96 -12.97 4.51 -10.36
C ILE A 96 -13.19 5.26 -11.65
N ASN A 97 -12.17 5.34 -12.51
CA ASN A 97 -12.26 6.13 -13.74
C ASN A 97 -13.16 5.50 -14.81
N LYS A 98 -13.28 4.17 -14.86
CA LYS A 98 -13.88 3.46 -16.01
C LYS A 98 -15.11 2.62 -15.70
N ARG A 99 -15.36 2.25 -14.44
CA ARG A 99 -16.37 1.23 -14.11
C ARG A 99 -17.35 1.64 -13.02
N LEU A 100 -16.97 2.54 -12.11
CA LEU A 100 -17.82 2.94 -11.00
C LEU A 100 -18.90 3.94 -11.42
N SER A 101 -20.11 3.71 -10.93
CA SER A 101 -21.20 4.68 -10.99
C SER A 101 -21.02 5.77 -9.92
N PRO A 102 -21.69 6.93 -10.05
CA PRO A 102 -21.56 8.02 -9.08
C PRO A 102 -21.80 7.64 -7.62
N ASP A 103 -22.71 6.69 -7.37
CA ASP A 103 -23.07 6.25 -6.02
C ASP A 103 -21.96 5.40 -5.36
N GLU A 104 -21.02 4.88 -6.15
CA GLU A 104 -19.98 3.97 -5.68
C GLU A 104 -18.61 4.65 -5.53
N TYR A 105 -18.49 5.94 -5.90
CA TYR A 105 -17.24 6.69 -5.77
C TYR A 105 -16.73 6.79 -4.33
N ILE A 106 -17.63 6.78 -3.34
CA ILE A 106 -17.25 6.79 -1.93
C ILE A 106 -16.44 5.54 -1.60
N MET A 107 -16.89 4.36 -2.04
CA MET A 107 -16.19 3.10 -1.80
C MET A 107 -14.87 3.02 -2.57
N GLY A 108 -14.84 3.55 -3.80
CA GLY A 108 -13.59 3.69 -4.55
C GLY A 108 -12.57 4.57 -3.85
N ALA A 109 -12.99 5.73 -3.33
CA ALA A 109 -12.10 6.65 -2.60
C ALA A 109 -11.55 6.03 -1.31
N ILE A 110 -12.38 5.25 -0.58
CA ILE A 110 -11.93 4.52 0.61
C ILE A 110 -10.88 3.47 0.22
N SER A 111 -11.07 2.76 -0.89
CA SER A 111 -10.12 1.72 -1.34
C SER A 111 -8.77 2.33 -1.71
N LEU A 112 -8.76 3.43 -2.49
CA LEU A 112 -7.54 4.20 -2.77
C LEU A 112 -6.85 4.75 -1.53
N TYR A 113 -7.61 5.19 -0.52
CA TYR A 113 -7.06 5.65 0.76
C TYR A 113 -6.35 4.52 1.50
N LEU A 114 -6.94 3.33 1.54
CA LEU A 114 -6.32 2.15 2.13
C LEU A 114 -5.06 1.73 1.38
N ASP A 115 -5.06 1.78 0.06
CA ASP A 115 -3.86 1.49 -0.74
C ASP A 115 -2.73 2.47 -0.43
N PHE A 116 -3.04 3.77 -0.34
CA PHE A 116 -2.06 4.78 0.01
C PHE A 116 -1.44 4.53 1.38
N ILE A 117 -2.27 4.26 2.40
CA ILE A 117 -1.79 3.99 3.77
C ILE A 117 -0.94 2.74 3.81
N ASN A 118 -1.38 1.66 3.17
CA ASN A 118 -0.65 0.41 3.20
C ASN A 118 0.68 0.51 2.44
N LEU A 119 0.72 1.22 1.30
CA LEU A 119 1.97 1.54 0.61
C LEU A 119 2.90 2.34 1.53
N PHE A 120 2.39 3.38 2.19
CA PHE A 120 3.15 4.20 3.14
C PHE A 120 3.74 3.37 4.28
N LEU A 121 2.95 2.53 4.93
CA LEU A 121 3.41 1.68 6.04
C LEU A 121 4.49 0.69 5.60
N ASN A 122 4.38 0.12 4.39
CA ASN A 122 5.39 -0.78 3.86
C ASN A 122 6.69 -0.03 3.51
N ILE A 123 6.62 1.15 2.90
CA ILE A 123 7.81 1.99 2.65
C ILE A 123 8.45 2.43 3.96
N LEU A 124 7.66 2.84 4.94
CA LEU A 124 8.13 3.22 6.27
C LEU A 124 8.88 2.07 6.94
N ARG A 125 8.31 0.85 6.89
CA ARG A 125 8.96 -0.36 7.39
C ARG A 125 10.27 -0.68 6.66
N LEU A 126 10.33 -0.52 5.33
CA LEU A 126 11.56 -0.70 4.55
C LEU A 126 12.65 0.27 5.00
N LEU A 127 12.35 1.56 5.02
CA LEU A 127 13.33 2.59 5.37
C LEU A 127 13.84 2.42 6.81
N ASN A 128 12.95 2.10 7.76
CA ASN A 128 13.36 1.83 9.14
C ASN A 128 14.34 0.66 9.22
N ASN A 129 14.00 -0.46 8.58
CA ASN A 129 14.86 -1.64 8.53
C ASN A 129 16.18 -1.40 7.77
N MET A 130 16.30 -0.38 6.94
CA MET A 130 17.57 -0.01 6.29
C MET A 130 18.44 0.89 7.17
N GLN A 131 17.81 1.74 8.00
CA GLN A 131 18.50 2.73 8.83
C GLN A 131 19.03 2.16 10.15
N GLU A 132 18.43 1.09 10.67
CA GLU A 132 18.92 0.34 11.84
C GLU A 132 20.16 -0.53 11.52
N ARG A 133 21.05 -0.06 10.63
CA ARG A 133 22.33 -0.72 10.31
C ARG A 133 23.37 -0.45 11.39
#